data_AF-A0A6P6L800-F1
#
_entry.id   AF-A0A6P6L800-F1
#
_cell.length_a   1.000
_cell.length_b   1.000
_cell.length_c   1.000
_cell.angle_alpha   90.00
_cell.angle_beta   90.00
_cell.angle_gamma   90.00
#
_symmetry.space_group_name_H-M   'P 1'
#
loop_
_entity.id
_entity.type
_entity.pdbx_description
1 polymer ?
#
loop_
_entity_poly.entity_id
_entity_poly.type
_entity_poly.pdbx_seq_one_letter_code
_entity_poly.pdbx_strand_id
1 'polypeptide(L)'
;MINRILEQQKAVHEVLSEDRNTRHLIFGYQDLDVLESVSKALGPLLEFTDALSGEDYVSVSHIKPVLSLFNTTILAPEEGDTDMTKSLKKKILEYLNSKYEERVTQELLDVASFLDPRYKTQNISVNDVPIIKARLVSEMKMMEHKHSVECRETRVEEVSPPPTKKAKKMLGSFFKRSTASVTVPNRSHCCHRS
;
A
#
# COMPACT_ATOMS: atom_id res chain seq x y z
N MET A 1 2.78 -15.48 13.55
CA MET A 1 2.93 -15.93 14.95
C MET A 1 1.63 -15.76 15.73
N ILE A 2 1.13 -14.52 15.88
CA ILE A 2 -0.12 -14.18 16.58
C ILE A 2 -1.31 -15.05 16.14
N ASN A 3 -1.57 -15.18 14.83
CA ASN A 3 -2.67 -16.03 14.33
C ASN A 3 -2.53 -17.49 14.76
N ARG A 4 -1.31 -18.05 14.80
CA ARG A 4 -1.09 -19.42 15.26
C ARG A 4 -1.43 -19.59 16.74
N ILE A 5 -1.13 -18.58 17.56
CA ILE A 5 -1.47 -18.58 19.00
C ILE A 5 -2.99 -18.56 19.18
N LEU A 6 -3.70 -17.72 18.42
CA LEU A 6 -5.17 -17.67 18.43
C LEU A 6 -5.78 -18.99 17.94
N GLU A 7 -5.27 -19.57 16.85
CA GLU A 7 -5.72 -20.86 16.31
C GLU A 7 -5.50 -22.02 17.29
N GLN A 8 -4.36 -22.03 18.00
CA GLN A 8 -3.96 -23.10 18.90
C GLN A 8 -4.29 -22.82 20.38
N GLN A 9 -5.11 -21.80 20.67
CA GLN A 9 -5.40 -21.33 22.03
C GLN A 9 -5.76 -22.48 22.99
N LYS A 10 -6.61 -23.42 22.56
CA LYS A 10 -7.04 -24.56 23.38
C LYS A 10 -5.88 -25.49 23.74
N ALA A 11 -5.05 -25.83 22.76
CA ALA A 11 -3.89 -26.69 22.96
C ALA A 11 -2.84 -26.02 23.87
N VAL A 12 -2.62 -24.72 23.68
CA VAL A 12 -1.72 -23.94 24.54
C VAL A 12 -2.26 -23.87 25.97
N HIS A 13 -3.57 -23.64 26.16
CA HIS A 13 -4.19 -23.64 27.47
C HIS A 13 -4.04 -24.98 28.18
N GLU A 14 -4.27 -26.10 27.49
CA GLU A 14 -4.13 -27.45 28.04
C GLU A 14 -2.72 -27.69 28.56
N VAL A 15 -1.70 -27.48 27.72
CA VAL A 15 -0.28 -27.65 28.09
C VAL A 15 0.12 -26.75 29.26
N LEU A 16 -0.31 -25.49 29.27
CA LEU A 16 0.02 -24.55 30.35
C LEU A 16 -0.72 -24.85 31.66
N SER A 17 -1.85 -25.54 31.60
CA SER A 17 -2.65 -25.92 32.78
C SER A 17 -2.10 -27.14 33.53
N GLU A 18 -1.42 -28.03 32.80
CA GLU A 18 -0.78 -29.23 33.33
C GLU A 18 0.43 -28.89 34.22
N ASP A 19 1.26 -27.92 33.84
CA ASP A 19 2.39 -27.48 34.65
C ASP A 19 2.00 -26.35 35.63
N ARG A 20 2.18 -26.60 36.93
CA ARG A 20 1.90 -25.63 38.01
C ARG A 20 2.71 -24.35 37.89
N ASN A 21 3.93 -24.44 37.34
CA ASN A 21 4.80 -23.27 37.21
C ASN A 21 4.31 -22.32 36.11
N THR A 22 3.58 -22.82 35.10
CA THR A 22 3.16 -22.03 33.92
C THR A 22 1.71 -21.56 33.98
N ARG A 23 0.94 -21.95 34.99
CA ARG A 23 -0.49 -21.57 35.11
C ARG A 23 -0.76 -20.07 35.09
N HIS A 24 0.20 -19.28 35.56
CA HIS A 24 0.10 -17.82 35.57
C HIS A 24 0.24 -17.19 34.17
N LEU A 25 0.62 -17.97 33.16
CA LEU A 25 0.76 -17.55 31.75
C LEU A 25 -0.46 -17.88 30.90
N ILE A 26 -1.51 -18.47 31.49
CA ILE A 26 -2.75 -18.77 30.77
C ILE A 26 -3.40 -17.46 30.34
N PHE A 27 -3.63 -17.31 29.04
CA PHE A 27 -4.25 -16.13 28.46
C PHE A 27 -5.68 -15.94 28.99
N GLY A 28 -5.93 -14.76 29.56
CA GLY A 28 -7.28 -14.32 29.89
C GLY A 28 -8.03 -13.82 28.66
N TYR A 29 -9.32 -13.52 28.83
CA TYR A 29 -10.14 -12.92 27.76
C TYR A 29 -9.54 -11.59 27.26
N GLN A 30 -9.01 -10.76 28.16
CA GLN A 30 -8.38 -9.49 27.80
C GLN A 30 -7.13 -9.68 26.95
N ASP A 31 -6.31 -10.69 27.24
CA ASP A 31 -5.10 -10.98 26.45
C ASP A 31 -5.47 -11.42 25.04
N LEU A 32 -6.54 -12.20 24.89
CA LEU A 32 -7.05 -12.64 23.60
C LEU A 32 -7.62 -11.49 22.78
N ASP A 33 -8.39 -10.59 23.42
CA ASP A 33 -8.94 -9.39 22.76
C ASP A 33 -7.84 -8.47 22.22
N VAL A 34 -6.75 -8.31 22.98
CA VAL A 34 -5.55 -7.58 22.57
C VAL A 34 -4.89 -8.27 21.38
N LEU A 35 -4.72 -9.59 21.45
CA LEU A 35 -4.07 -10.38 20.42
C LEU A 35 -4.86 -10.39 19.10
N GLU A 36 -6.18 -10.46 19.18
CA GLU A 36 -7.10 -10.33 18.05
C GLU A 36 -7.09 -8.92 17.45
N SER A 37 -7.10 -7.87 18.28
CA SER A 37 -6.99 -6.48 17.83
C SER A 37 -5.69 -6.23 17.06
N VAL A 38 -4.56 -6.75 17.56
CA VAL A 38 -3.25 -6.65 16.89
C VAL A 38 -3.24 -7.45 15.59
N SER A 39 -3.78 -8.68 15.61
CA SER A 39 -3.92 -9.50 14.40
C SER A 39 -4.72 -8.78 13.32
N LYS A 40 -5.87 -8.21 13.68
CA LYS A 40 -6.76 -7.51 12.75
C LYS A 40 -6.11 -6.28 12.14
N ALA A 41 -5.36 -5.50 12.92
CA ALA A 41 -4.64 -4.33 12.40
C ALA A 41 -3.49 -4.70 11.45
N LEU A 42 -2.74 -5.76 11.76
CA LEU A 42 -1.53 -6.14 11.01
C LEU A 42 -1.79 -7.13 9.87
N GLY A 43 -2.92 -7.85 9.89
CA GLY A 43 -3.31 -8.83 8.88
C GLY A 43 -3.30 -8.27 7.45
N PRO A 44 -3.94 -7.12 7.18
CA PRO A 44 -3.89 -6.48 5.86
C PRO A 44 -2.47 -6.10 5.41
N LEU A 45 -1.61 -5.70 6.35
CA LEU A 45 -0.20 -5.41 6.06
C LEU A 45 0.60 -6.66 5.72
N LEU A 46 0.30 -7.79 6.37
CA LEU A 46 0.91 -9.08 6.03
C LEU A 46 0.55 -9.52 4.61
N GLU A 47 -0.73 -9.42 4.22
CA GLU A 47 -1.13 -9.75 2.85
C GLU A 47 -0.46 -8.81 1.84
N PHE A 48 -0.40 -7.52 2.16
CA PHE A 48 0.25 -6.54 1.31
C PHE A 48 1.75 -6.81 1.15
N THR A 49 2.47 -7.12 2.23
CA THR A 49 3.92 -7.40 2.16
C THR A 49 4.23 -8.72 1.48
N ASP A 50 3.40 -9.77 1.62
CA ASP A 50 3.55 -11.00 0.84
C ASP A 50 3.35 -10.73 -0.66
N ALA A 51 2.36 -9.91 -1.02
CA ALA A 51 2.15 -9.49 -2.41
C ALA A 51 3.32 -8.64 -2.92
N LEU A 52 3.78 -7.65 -2.16
CA LEU A 52 4.91 -6.79 -2.52
C LEU A 52 6.22 -7.59 -2.68
N SER A 53 6.44 -8.59 -1.83
CA SER A 53 7.62 -9.47 -1.90
C SER A 53 7.61 -10.39 -3.12
N GLY A 54 6.45 -10.58 -3.75
CA GLY A 54 6.27 -11.37 -4.96
C GLY A 54 6.43 -10.57 -6.26
N GLU A 55 6.67 -9.26 -6.20
CA GLU A 55 6.84 -8.43 -7.39
C GLU A 55 8.32 -8.36 -7.80
N ASP A 56 8.61 -8.64 -9.06
CA ASP A 56 9.98 -8.63 -9.59
C ASP A 56 10.55 -7.20 -9.73
N TYR A 57 9.68 -6.20 -9.88
CA TYR A 57 10.06 -4.81 -10.16
C TYR A 57 9.33 -3.80 -9.27
N VAL A 58 9.93 -3.48 -8.12
CA VAL A 58 9.47 -2.41 -7.23
C VAL A 58 10.33 -1.15 -7.42
N SER A 59 9.75 -0.15 -8.09
CA SER A 59 10.35 1.17 -8.35
C SER A 59 9.83 2.25 -7.39
N VAL A 60 10.54 3.37 -7.29
CA VAL A 60 10.19 4.55 -6.47
C VAL A 60 8.77 5.07 -6.75
N SER A 61 8.28 4.92 -7.98
CA SER A 61 6.93 5.28 -8.41
C SER A 61 5.79 4.54 -7.69
N HIS A 62 6.06 3.43 -7.00
CA HIS A 62 5.04 2.71 -6.22
C HIS A 62 4.74 3.39 -4.89
N ILE A 63 5.67 4.18 -4.34
CA ILE A 63 5.58 4.66 -2.96
C ILE A 63 4.34 5.55 -2.78
N LYS A 64 4.11 6.52 -3.68
CA LYS A 64 2.95 7.42 -3.59
C LYS A 64 1.61 6.66 -3.72
N PRO A 65 1.41 5.78 -4.73
CA PRO A 65 0.25 4.89 -4.77
C PRO A 65 0.06 4.04 -3.52
N VAL A 66 1.12 3.49 -2.93
CA VAL A 66 1.04 2.65 -1.73
C VAL A 66 0.63 3.46 -0.50
N LEU A 67 1.19 4.67 -0.32
CA LEU A 67 0.78 5.57 0.75
C LEU A 67 -0.70 5.95 0.60
N SER A 68 -1.14 6.28 -0.61
CA SER A 68 -2.56 6.55 -0.90
C SER A 68 -3.45 5.36 -0.56
N LEU A 69 -3.06 4.15 -0.97
CA LEU A 69 -3.77 2.90 -0.70
C LEU A 69 -3.88 2.61 0.81
N PHE A 70 -2.81 2.85 1.57
CA PHE A 70 -2.83 2.66 3.02
C PHE A 70 -3.78 3.63 3.72
N ASN A 71 -3.73 4.91 3.35
CA ASN A 71 -4.59 5.93 3.94
C ASN A 71 -6.08 5.72 3.63
N THR A 72 -6.41 5.19 2.45
CA THR A 72 -7.79 5.10 1.96
C THR A 72 -8.45 3.73 2.17
N THR A 73 -7.67 2.65 2.16
CA THR A 73 -8.22 1.29 2.07
C THR A 73 -7.64 0.36 3.12
N ILE A 74 -6.32 0.14 3.16
CA ILE A 74 -5.72 -0.96 3.95
C ILE A 74 -5.73 -0.68 5.46
N LEU A 75 -5.42 0.57 5.84
CA LEU A 75 -5.36 1.00 7.24
C LEU A 75 -6.49 1.99 7.58
N ALA A 76 -7.48 2.12 6.69
CA ALA A 76 -8.67 2.89 6.99
C ALA A 76 -9.44 2.26 8.18
N PRO A 77 -10.04 3.09 9.05
CA PRO A 77 -10.85 2.58 10.15
C PRO A 77 -12.11 1.90 9.60
N GLU A 78 -12.39 0.69 10.08
CA GLU A 78 -13.60 -0.07 9.74
C GLU A 78 -14.60 -0.02 10.90
N GLU A 79 -15.90 -0.15 10.61
CA GLU A 79 -16.95 -0.08 11.66
C GLU A 79 -16.80 -1.17 12.73
N GLY A 80 -16.27 -2.34 12.36
CA GLY A 80 -16.02 -3.45 13.29
C GLY A 80 -14.67 -3.39 14.02
N ASP A 81 -13.91 -2.30 13.92
CA ASP A 81 -12.62 -2.17 14.61
C ASP A 81 -12.79 -1.75 16.08
N THR A 82 -12.05 -2.43 16.96
CA THR A 82 -11.87 -2.01 18.35
C THR A 82 -11.10 -0.69 18.42
N ASP A 83 -11.25 0.07 19.51
CA ASP A 83 -10.51 1.33 19.70
C ASP A 83 -9.00 1.11 19.65
N MET A 84 -8.51 -0.02 20.17
CA MET A 84 -7.11 -0.42 20.05
C MET A 84 -6.70 -0.64 18.59
N THR A 85 -7.52 -1.34 17.80
CA THR A 85 -7.26 -1.58 16.37
C THR A 85 -7.19 -0.26 15.60
N LYS A 86 -8.14 0.65 15.83
CA LYS A 86 -8.15 2.00 15.22
C LYS A 86 -6.92 2.81 15.61
N SER A 87 -6.55 2.80 16.88
CA SER A 87 -5.36 3.49 17.41
C SER A 87 -4.07 2.95 16.78
N LEU A 88 -3.96 1.62 16.64
CA LEU A 88 -2.80 0.98 16.02
C LEU A 88 -2.70 1.32 14.53
N LYS A 89 -3.79 1.16 13.76
CA LYS A 89 -3.86 1.57 12.34
C LYS A 89 -3.45 3.04 12.17
N LYS A 90 -3.97 3.93 13.01
CA LYS A 90 -3.66 5.37 13.00
C LYS A 90 -2.18 5.64 13.27
N LYS A 91 -1.58 5.03 14.29
CA LYS A 91 -0.15 5.21 14.61
C LYS A 91 0.75 4.72 13.47
N ILE A 92 0.39 3.62 12.82
CA ILE A 92 1.13 3.11 11.65
C ILE A 92 1.04 4.11 10.50
N LEU A 93 -0.17 4.63 10.21
CA LEU A 93 -0.37 5.65 9.17
C LEU A 93 0.40 6.94 9.45
N GLU A 94 0.36 7.44 10.68
CA GLU A 94 1.11 8.64 11.09
C GLU A 94 2.62 8.45 10.93
N TYR A 95 3.14 7.28 11.32
CA TYR A 95 4.54 6.95 11.11
C TYR A 95 4.90 6.92 9.62
N LEU A 96 4.10 6.26 8.78
CA LEU A 96 4.39 6.15 7.36
C LEU A 96 4.29 7.51 6.65
N ASN A 97 3.27 8.30 6.95
CA ASN A 97 3.10 9.62 6.34
C ASN A 97 4.23 10.58 6.76
N SER A 98 4.61 10.59 8.04
CA SER A 98 5.73 11.43 8.51
C SER A 98 7.07 11.08 7.87
N LYS A 99 7.30 9.81 7.50
CA LYS A 99 8.53 9.40 6.81
C LYS A 99 8.70 9.97 5.41
N TYR A 100 7.61 10.35 4.76
CA TYR A 100 7.64 10.91 3.41
C TYR A 100 7.14 12.37 3.37
N GLU A 101 6.92 13.02 4.50
CA GLU A 101 6.29 14.35 4.57
C GLU A 101 7.16 15.47 3.96
N GLU A 102 8.47 15.28 3.91
CA GLU A 102 9.41 16.27 3.38
C GLU A 102 9.06 16.70 1.95
N ARG A 103 9.04 18.01 1.69
CA ARG A 103 8.65 18.58 0.37
C ARG A 103 9.47 18.02 -0.79
N VAL A 104 10.79 17.94 -0.66
CA VAL A 104 11.67 17.45 -1.72
C VAL A 104 11.36 15.98 -2.04
N THR A 105 11.07 15.18 -1.01
CA THR A 105 10.66 13.79 -1.15
C THR A 105 9.29 13.69 -1.84
N GLN A 106 8.30 14.50 -1.44
CA GLN A 106 7.00 14.53 -2.09
C GLN A 106 7.10 14.89 -3.57
N GLU A 107 7.86 15.93 -3.92
CA GLU A 107 8.09 16.33 -5.32
C GLU A 107 8.73 15.21 -6.14
N LEU A 108 9.74 14.53 -5.59
CA LEU A 108 10.37 13.39 -6.25
C LEU A 108 9.36 12.26 -6.48
N LEU A 109 8.56 11.92 -5.47
CA LEU A 109 7.56 10.87 -5.56
C LEU A 109 6.46 11.21 -6.57
N ASP A 110 6.05 12.47 -6.66
CA ASP A 110 5.06 12.94 -7.62
C ASP A 110 5.60 12.86 -9.06
N VAL A 111 6.84 13.29 -9.30
CA VAL A 111 7.49 13.14 -10.61
C VAL A 111 7.66 11.66 -10.97
N ALA A 112 8.16 10.83 -10.06
CA ALA A 112 8.34 9.40 -10.31
C ALA A 112 7.02 8.69 -10.63
N SER A 113 5.95 9.01 -9.90
CA SER A 113 4.62 8.44 -10.12
C SER A 113 3.99 8.93 -11.42
N PHE A 114 4.22 10.20 -11.77
CA PHE A 114 3.74 10.80 -13.02
C PHE A 114 4.37 10.14 -14.26
N LEU A 115 5.68 9.87 -14.19
CA LEU A 115 6.43 9.23 -15.29
C LEU A 115 6.12 7.73 -15.42
N ASP A 116 5.58 7.09 -14.39
CA ASP A 116 5.20 5.68 -14.44
C ASP A 116 3.83 5.50 -15.13
N PRO A 117 3.77 4.81 -16.29
CA PRO A 117 2.52 4.62 -17.04
C PRO A 117 1.41 3.90 -16.25
N ARG A 118 1.77 3.14 -15.21
CA ARG A 118 0.80 2.40 -14.37
C ARG A 118 -0.04 3.34 -13.50
N TYR A 119 0.54 4.46 -13.06
CA TYR A 119 -0.07 5.36 -12.07
C TYR A 119 -0.48 6.70 -12.65
N LYS A 120 0.35 7.29 -13.51
CA LYS A 120 0.10 8.59 -14.15
C LYS A 120 -0.26 9.64 -13.09
N THR A 121 -1.48 10.18 -13.14
CA THR A 121 -1.95 11.24 -12.23
C THR A 121 -2.87 10.73 -11.13
N GLN A 122 -3.08 9.42 -10.98
CA GLN A 122 -4.12 8.88 -10.09
C GLN A 122 -3.90 9.21 -8.60
N ASN A 123 -2.64 9.34 -8.17
CA ASN A 123 -2.26 9.57 -6.77
C ASN A 123 -1.57 10.92 -6.56
N ILE A 124 -1.70 11.82 -7.53
CA ILE A 124 -1.13 13.18 -7.50
C ILE A 124 -2.30 14.15 -7.36
N SER A 125 -2.13 15.20 -6.56
CA SER A 125 -3.11 16.27 -6.45
C SER A 125 -3.37 16.89 -7.83
N VAL A 126 -4.64 17.15 -8.15
CA VAL A 126 -5.05 17.75 -9.42
C VAL A 126 -4.37 19.11 -9.65
N ASN A 127 -4.08 19.84 -8.58
CA ASN A 127 -3.39 21.13 -8.63
C ASN A 127 -1.90 21.01 -8.96
N ASP A 128 -1.28 19.88 -8.63
CA ASP A 128 0.17 19.69 -8.78
C ASP A 128 0.54 19.12 -10.16
N VAL A 129 -0.40 18.42 -10.80
CA VAL A 129 -0.24 17.89 -12.17
C VAL A 129 0.25 18.94 -13.19
N PRO A 130 -0.36 20.14 -13.32
CA PRO A 130 0.14 21.14 -14.27
C PRO A 130 1.55 21.64 -13.93
N ILE A 131 1.89 21.75 -12.64
CA ILE A 131 3.20 22.20 -12.17
C ILE A 131 4.27 21.18 -12.55
N ILE A 132 4.00 19.90 -12.28
CA ILE A 132 4.90 18.78 -12.61
C ILE A 132 5.11 18.70 -14.13
N LYS A 133 4.03 18.82 -14.92
CA LYS A 133 4.13 18.83 -16.40
C LYS A 133 5.01 19.97 -16.89
N ALA A 134 4.79 21.19 -16.41
CA ALA A 134 5.57 22.36 -16.83
C ALA A 134 7.06 22.19 -16.48
N ARG A 135 7.36 21.72 -15.26
CA ARG A 135 8.73 21.42 -14.82
C ARG A 135 9.40 20.37 -15.71
N LEU A 136 8.74 19.24 -15.96
CA LEU A 136 9.30 18.16 -16.79
C LEU A 136 9.55 18.61 -18.23
N VAL A 137 8.64 19.36 -18.83
CA VAL A 137 8.83 19.92 -20.17
C VAL A 137 10.04 20.87 -20.21
N SER A 138 10.23 21.69 -19.17
CA SER A 138 11.38 22.58 -19.06
C SER A 138 12.70 21.78 -18.92
N GLU A 139 12.74 20.79 -18.03
CA GLU A 139 13.91 19.94 -17.82
C GLU A 139 14.29 19.16 -19.09
N MET A 140 13.31 18.59 -19.81
CA MET A 140 13.53 17.89 -21.08
C MET A 140 14.13 18.80 -22.15
N LYS A 141 13.62 20.02 -22.30
CA LYS A 141 14.18 21.02 -23.24
C LYS A 141 15.62 21.40 -22.89
N MET A 142 15.94 21.52 -21.59
CA MET A 142 17.31 21.81 -21.15
C MET A 142 18.26 20.63 -21.40
N MET A 143 17.78 19.39 -21.28
CA MET A 143 18.58 18.20 -21.60
C MET A 143 18.87 18.06 -23.09
N GLU A 144 17.93 18.43 -23.97
CA GLU A 144 18.12 18.44 -25.41
C GLU A 144 19.27 19.36 -25.84
N HIS A 145 19.45 20.51 -25.17
CA HIS A 145 20.56 21.43 -25.43
C HIS A 145 21.91 20.91 -24.91
N LYS A 146 21.91 20.03 -23.90
CA LYS A 146 23.13 19.46 -23.29
C LYS A 146 23.62 18.22 -24.03
N HIS A 147 22.72 17.45 -24.64
CA HIS A 147 23.04 16.20 -25.36
C HIS A 147 23.73 16.43 -26.72
N SER A 148 23.76 17.66 -27.23
CA SER A 148 24.59 18.04 -28.39
C SER A 148 26.11 17.95 -28.12
N VAL A 149 26.53 17.80 -26.86
CA VAL A 149 27.95 17.86 -26.46
C VAL A 149 28.54 16.52 -25.99
N GLU A 150 27.73 15.49 -25.68
CA GLU A 150 28.30 14.26 -25.10
C GLU A 150 27.42 13.02 -25.38
N CYS A 151 27.74 12.31 -26.48
CA CYS A 151 27.19 11.00 -26.80
C CYS A 151 28.29 9.93 -26.70
N ARG A 152 28.19 9.02 -25.73
CA ARG A 152 28.71 7.66 -25.89
C ARG A 152 27.84 6.66 -25.13
N GLU A 153 27.46 5.63 -25.87
CA GLU A 153 26.41 4.65 -25.61
C GLU A 153 26.70 3.73 -24.41
N THR A 154 25.65 3.38 -23.66
CA THR A 154 25.65 2.20 -22.79
C THR A 154 24.46 1.31 -23.18
N ARG A 155 24.75 0.10 -23.63
CA ARG A 155 23.76 -0.93 -23.99
C ARG A 155 23.05 -1.45 -22.73
N VAL A 156 21.74 -1.61 -22.82
CA VAL A 156 20.92 -2.28 -21.80
C VAL A 156 20.88 -3.77 -22.13
N GLU A 157 21.34 -4.63 -21.21
CA GLU A 157 21.15 -6.07 -21.29
C GLU A 157 19.72 -6.46 -20.89
N GLU A 158 19.05 -7.23 -21.74
CA GLU A 158 17.78 -7.90 -21.45
C GLU A 158 17.99 -9.02 -20.42
N VAL A 159 17.24 -8.96 -19.31
CA VAL A 159 17.18 -10.03 -18.32
C VAL A 159 15.95 -10.90 -18.60
N SER A 160 16.17 -12.21 -18.77
CA SER A 160 15.17 -13.24 -19.03
C SER A 160 14.29 -13.55 -17.79
N PRO A 161 13.00 -13.95 -17.96
CA PRO A 161 12.12 -14.25 -16.83
C PRO A 161 12.28 -15.67 -16.26
N PRO A 162 12.19 -15.88 -14.92
CA PRO A 162 12.16 -17.20 -14.27
C PRO A 162 10.71 -17.70 -14.00
N PRO A 163 10.53 -18.97 -13.58
CA PRO A 163 9.27 -19.69 -13.77
C PRO A 163 8.23 -19.41 -12.69
N THR A 164 6.98 -19.33 -13.13
CA THR A 164 5.76 -19.11 -12.34
C THR A 164 5.54 -20.16 -11.25
N LYS A 165 5.26 -19.72 -10.01
CA LYS A 165 4.63 -20.55 -8.98
C LYS A 165 3.39 -19.84 -8.41
N LYS A 166 2.28 -20.59 -8.46
CA LYS A 166 0.93 -20.47 -7.85
C LYS A 166 0.39 -19.07 -7.51
N ALA A 167 -0.81 -18.80 -8.03
CA ALA A 167 -1.59 -17.58 -7.87
C ALA A 167 -1.73 -17.13 -6.40
N LYS A 168 -0.80 -16.27 -5.96
CA LYS A 168 -0.96 -15.39 -4.81
C LYS A 168 -1.62 -14.09 -5.28
N LYS A 169 -2.29 -13.37 -4.37
CA LYS A 169 -2.82 -12.03 -4.66
C LYS A 169 -1.67 -11.15 -5.15
N MET A 170 -1.70 -10.71 -6.41
CA MET A 170 -0.67 -9.83 -6.98
C MET A 170 -0.82 -8.40 -6.44
N LEU A 171 0.26 -7.62 -6.36
CA LEU A 171 0.22 -6.24 -5.87
C LEU A 171 -0.76 -5.38 -6.69
N GLY A 172 -0.83 -5.63 -8.00
CA GLY A 172 -1.79 -4.98 -8.91
C GLY A 172 -3.26 -5.13 -8.50
N SER A 173 -3.62 -6.17 -7.75
CA SER A 173 -5.01 -6.38 -7.28
C SER A 173 -5.45 -5.33 -6.26
N PHE A 174 -4.51 -4.84 -5.43
CA PHE A 174 -4.78 -3.79 -4.45
C PHE A 174 -5.06 -2.44 -5.11
N PHE A 175 -4.33 -2.10 -6.17
CA PHE A 175 -4.53 -0.86 -6.93
C PHE A 175 -5.84 -0.85 -7.72
N LYS A 176 -6.27 -1.99 -8.27
CA LYS A 176 -7.56 -2.08 -9.00
C LYS A 176 -8.78 -1.90 -8.09
N ARG A 177 -8.68 -2.30 -6.81
CA ARG A 177 -9.80 -2.19 -5.87
C ARG A 177 -10.11 -0.73 -5.52
N SER A 178 -9.12 0.15 -5.54
CA SER A 178 -9.30 1.58 -5.29
C SER A 178 -10.09 2.31 -6.39
N THR A 179 -10.10 1.81 -7.63
CA THR A 179 -10.84 2.43 -8.75
C THR A 179 -12.30 2.01 -8.85
N ALA A 180 -12.73 0.95 -8.15
CA ALA A 180 -14.08 0.40 -8.25
C ALA A 180 -15.12 1.15 -7.40
N SER A 181 -14.71 2.06 -6.51
CA SER A 181 -15.61 2.82 -5.63
C SER A 181 -16.23 4.07 -6.27
N VAL A 182 -15.90 4.40 -7.52
CA VAL A 182 -16.51 5.51 -8.27
C VAL A 182 -17.41 4.96 -9.37
N THR A 183 -18.54 4.38 -8.98
CA THR A 183 -19.65 4.16 -9.92
C THR A 183 -20.63 5.31 -9.78
N VAL A 184 -20.57 6.26 -10.71
CA VAL A 184 -21.49 7.39 -10.83
C VAL A 184 -22.88 6.85 -11.17
N PRO A 185 -23.97 7.25 -10.46
CA PRO A 185 -25.30 6.82 -10.81
C PRO A 185 -25.74 7.47 -12.13
N ASN A 186 -26.16 6.59 -13.05
CA ASN A 186 -26.62 6.89 -14.39
C ASN A 186 -27.81 7.87 -14.36
N ARG A 187 -27.65 9.09 -14.89
CA ARG A 187 -28.76 10.03 -15.10
C ARG A 187 -29.59 9.54 -16.28
N SER A 188 -30.79 9.05 -16.01
CA SER A 188 -31.80 8.79 -17.02
C SER A 188 -32.23 10.09 -17.71
N HIS A 189 -32.03 10.14 -19.02
CA HIS A 189 -32.65 11.11 -19.91
C HIS A 189 -34.17 10.88 -19.92
N CYS A 190 -34.95 11.87 -19.45
CA CYS A 190 -36.37 11.96 -19.78
C CYS A 190 -36.53 12.96 -20.93
N CYS A 191 -36.89 12.45 -22.11
CA CYS A 191 -37.25 13.24 -23.28
C CYS A 191 -38.63 13.89 -23.08
N HIS A 192 -38.72 15.17 -23.44
CA HIS A 192 -39.98 15.88 -23.67
C HIS A 192 -40.71 15.35 -24.91
N ARG A 193 -41.99 15.01 -24.74
CA ARG A 193 -43.12 15.05 -25.69
C ARG A 193 -44.37 14.82 -24.83
N SER A 194 -45.42 15.62 -24.86
CA SER A 194 -46.00 16.51 -25.88
C SER A 194 -46.65 17.72 -25.23
#